data_AF-A0A402AED8-F1
#
_entry.id   AF-A0A402AED8-F1
#
_cell.length_a   1.000
_cell.length_b   1.000
_cell.length_c   1.000
_cell.angle_alpha   90.00
_cell.angle_beta   90.00
_cell.angle_gamma   90.00
#
_symmetry.space_group_name_H-M   'P 1'
#
loop_
_entity.id
_entity.type
_entity.pdbx_description
1 polymer ?
#
loop_
_entity_poly.entity_id
_entity_poly.type
_entity_poly.pdbx_seq_one_letter_code
_entity_poly.pdbx_strand_id
1 'polypeptide(L)'
;MHAWIRADELRPEDLCVELVYGETKDDQAIPNHSVPMNYVKRENDGSYRYDILLKPDDSGSIAYNIRVIPSHPSLTEKYELGLIRWA
;
A
#
# COMPACT_ATOMS: atom_id res chain seq x y z
N MET A 1 10.87 0.05 3.75
CA MET A 1 9.64 -0.08 4.53
C MET A 1 9.02 -1.44 4.26
N HIS A 2 8.38 -2.03 5.27
CA HIS A 2 7.82 -3.38 5.22
C HIS A 2 6.36 -3.34 5.68
N ALA A 3 5.50 -4.14 5.05
CA ALA A 3 4.13 -4.36 5.48
C ALA A 3 3.83 -5.87 5.50
N TRP A 4 3.07 -6.31 6.51
CA TRP A 4 2.60 -7.67 6.66
C TRP A 4 1.08 -7.70 6.58
N ILE A 5 0.54 -8.41 5.58
CA ILE A 5 -0.89 -8.43 5.30
C ILE A 5 -1.42 -9.85 5.48
N ARG A 6 -2.49 -9.98 6.27
CA ARG A 6 -3.31 -11.20 6.32
C ARG A 6 -4.54 -10.96 5.47
N ALA A 7 -4.78 -11.84 4.50
CA ALA A 7 -5.85 -11.69 3.51
C ALA A 7 -6.67 -12.97 3.32
N ASP A 8 -6.66 -13.86 4.32
CA ASP A 8 -7.37 -15.14 4.33
C ASP A 8 -7.21 -15.93 3.03
N GLU A 9 -8.25 -16.02 2.21
CA GLU A 9 -8.28 -16.79 0.96
C GLU A 9 -7.72 -16.01 -0.26
N LEU A 10 -7.48 -14.71 -0.12
CA LEU A 10 -6.91 -13.90 -1.19
C LEU A 10 -5.43 -14.18 -1.34
N ARG A 11 -4.98 -14.29 -2.59
CA ARG A 11 -3.56 -14.46 -2.92
C ARG A 11 -2.92 -13.08 -3.13
N PRO A 12 -1.59 -12.98 -3.10
CA PRO A 12 -0.90 -11.72 -3.36
C PRO A 12 -1.27 -11.08 -4.71
N GLU A 13 -1.56 -11.89 -5.73
CA GLU A 13 -1.94 -11.40 -7.06
C GLU A 13 -3.36 -10.78 -7.10
N ASP A 14 -4.19 -11.12 -6.11
CA ASP A 14 -5.54 -10.60 -5.97
C ASP A 14 -5.54 -9.27 -5.17
N LEU A 15 -4.35 -8.74 -4.82
CA LEU A 15 -4.16 -7.55 -4.00
C LEU A 15 -3.20 -6.55 -4.66
N CYS A 16 -3.53 -5.27 -4.52
CA CYS A 16 -2.64 -4.15 -4.76
C CYS A 16 -2.31 -3.50 -3.41
N VAL A 17 -1.02 -3.44 -3.07
CA VAL A 17 -0.52 -2.84 -1.83
C VAL A 17 0.29 -1.61 -2.18
N GLU A 18 -0.08 -0.46 -1.64
CA GLU A 18 0.53 0.81 -1.96
C GLU A 18 0.99 1.52 -0.68
N LEU A 19 2.18 2.11 -0.74
CA LEU A 19 2.59 3.16 0.18
C LEU A 19 2.01 4.47 -0.32
N VAL A 20 1.12 5.06 0.47
CA VAL A 20 0.57 6.39 0.20
C VAL A 20 1.28 7.37 1.10
N TYR A 21 1.90 8.41 0.54
CA TYR A 21 2.62 9.40 1.33
C TYR A 21 2.49 10.81 0.75
N GLY A 22 2.82 11.80 1.57
CA GLY A 22 2.87 13.20 1.16
C GLY A 22 3.28 14.11 2.30
N GLU A 23 3.16 15.40 2.07
CA GLU A 23 3.55 16.43 3.03
C GLU A 23 2.52 16.55 4.16
N THR A 24 3.02 16.97 5.32
CA THR A 24 2.16 17.43 6.42
C THR A 24 2.01 18.94 6.36
N LYS A 25 0.79 19.43 6.26
CA LYS A 25 0.47 20.86 6.29
C LYS A 25 -0.61 21.11 7.34
N ASP A 26 -0.35 22.05 8.25
CA ASP A 26 -1.29 22.44 9.32
C ASP A 26 -1.85 21.21 10.09
N ASP A 27 -0.94 20.31 10.49
CA ASP A 27 -1.22 19.01 11.14
C ASP A 27 -2.07 18.02 10.33
N GLN A 28 -2.34 18.30 9.06
CA GLN A 28 -3.05 17.42 8.14
C GLN A 28 -2.08 16.76 7.16
N ALA A 29 -2.20 15.44 7.03
CA ALA A 29 -1.49 14.67 6.02
C ALA A 29 -2.19 14.86 4.66
N ILE A 30 -1.48 15.40 3.67
CA ILE A 30 -1.98 15.53 2.31
C ILE A 30 -1.32 14.46 1.44
N PRO A 31 -2.01 13.35 1.14
CA PRO A 31 -1.43 12.26 0.36
C PRO A 31 -1.31 12.65 -1.12
N ASN A 32 -0.08 12.87 -1.58
CA ASN A 32 0.21 13.31 -2.96
C ASN A 32 0.82 12.20 -3.82
N HIS A 33 1.34 11.16 -3.19
CA HIS A 33 2.02 10.05 -3.86
C HIS A 33 1.42 8.71 -3.45
N SER A 34 1.37 7.77 -4.39
CA SER A 34 1.01 6.37 -4.15
C SER A 34 1.96 5.50 -4.94
N VAL A 35 2.73 4.65 -4.26
CA VAL A 35 3.76 3.81 -4.89
C VAL A 35 3.48 2.35 -4.55
N PRO A 36 3.43 1.45 -5.54
CA PRO A 36 3.19 0.03 -5.29
C PRO A 36 4.33 -0.58 -4.48
N MET A 37 3.97 -1.44 -3.53
CA MET A 37 4.90 -2.28 -2.78
C MET A 37 5.04 -3.63 -3.48
N ASN A 38 6.24 -4.21 -3.42
CA ASN A 38 6.50 -5.51 -4.04
C ASN A 38 6.23 -6.63 -3.06
N TYR A 39 5.43 -7.62 -3.46
CA TYR A 39 5.33 -8.87 -2.72
C TYR A 39 6.70 -9.55 -2.69
N VAL A 40 7.13 -9.99 -1.51
CA VAL A 40 8.43 -10.64 -1.31
C VAL A 40 8.24 -12.13 -1.05
N LYS A 41 7.41 -12.47 -0.06
CA LYS A 41 7.19 -13.86 0.37
C LYS A 41 6.00 -13.97 1.32
N ARG A 42 5.54 -15.20 1.54
CA ARG A 42 4.68 -15.58 2.65
C ARG A 42 5.55 -15.91 3.86
N GLU A 43 5.24 -15.30 5.00
CA GLU A 43 5.90 -15.59 6.28
C GLU A 43 5.31 -16.85 6.92
N ASN A 44 6.04 -17.39 7.91
CA ASN A 44 5.64 -18.61 8.62
C ASN A 44 4.31 -18.45 9.39
N ASP A 45 3.93 -17.22 9.73
CA ASP A 45 2.67 -16.90 10.42
C ASP A 45 1.47 -16.72 9.46
N GLY A 46 1.69 -17.03 8.19
CA GLY A 46 0.68 -16.96 7.13
C GLY A 46 0.54 -15.59 6.46
N SER A 47 1.15 -14.52 7.00
CA SER A 47 1.07 -13.19 6.41
C SER A 47 1.92 -13.07 5.13
N TYR A 48 1.48 -12.19 4.22
CA TYR A 48 2.26 -11.81 3.04
C TYR A 48 3.09 -10.58 3.37
N ARG A 49 4.39 -10.68 3.12
CA ARG A 49 5.33 -9.57 3.28
C ARG A 49 5.47 -8.78 1.98
N TYR A 50 5.32 -7.48 2.09
CA TYR A 50 5.54 -6.51 1.03
C TYR A 50 6.64 -5.53 1.41
N ASP A 51 7.53 -5.23 0.46
CA ASP A 51 8.66 -4.34 0.66
C ASP A 51 8.65 -3.19 -0.35
N ILE A 52 9.07 -2.01 0.12
CA ILE A 52 9.32 -0.83 -0.72
C ILE A 52 10.52 -0.03 -0.20
N LEU A 53 11.30 0.51 -1.12
CA LEU A 53 12.31 1.51 -0.82
C LEU A 53 11.75 2.89 -1.14
N LEU A 54 11.44 3.67 -0.10
CA LEU A 54 11.06 5.07 -0.25
C LEU A 54 12.33 5.92 -0.21
N LYS A 55 12.53 6.75 -1.23
CA LYS A 55 13.50 7.84 -1.23
C LYS A 55 12.72 9.15 -1.37
N PRO A 56 12.48 9.88 -0.27
CA PRO A 56 11.87 11.20 -0.35
C PRO A 56 12.80 12.14 -1.11
N ASP A 57 12.27 12.88 -2.09
CA ASP A 57 13.04 13.86 -2.86
C ASP A 57 13.26 15.16 -2.07
N ASP A 58 12.33 15.50 -1.17
CA ASP A 58 12.36 16.72 -0.37
C ASP A 58 12.65 16.46 1.11
N SER A 59 13.37 17.39 1.74
CA SER A 59 13.62 17.38 3.18
C SER A 59 12.45 17.99 3.94
N GLY A 60 11.78 17.21 4.79
CA GLY A 60 10.66 17.67 5.59
C GLY A 60 9.96 16.53 6.35
N SER A 61 8.91 16.87 7.10
CA SER A 61 8.02 15.87 7.70
C SER A 61 7.11 15.28 6.64
N ILE A 62 7.22 13.97 6.41
CA ILE A 62 6.31 13.23 5.54
C ILE A 62 5.30 12.45 6.39
N ALA A 63 4.05 12.49 5.98
CA ALA A 63 3.02 11.58 6.47
C ALA A 63 2.86 10.42 5.48
N TYR A 64 2.68 9.21 5.99
CA TYR A 64 2.47 8.03 5.15
C TYR A 64 1.44 7.08 5.77
N ASN A 65 0.81 6.26 4.92
CA ASN A 65 -0.08 5.17 5.28
C ASN A 65 0.05 4.01 4.28
N ILE A 66 -0.38 2.82 4.66
CA ILE A 66 -0.48 1.68 3.74
C ILE A 66 -1.93 1.54 3.26
N ARG A 67 -2.09 1.42 1.94
CA ARG A 67 -3.38 1.16 1.30
C ARG A 67 -3.38 -0.24 0.67
N VAL A 68 -4.41 -1.02 0.97
CA VAL A 68 -4.64 -2.36 0.40
C VAL A 68 -5.96 -2.35 -0.35
N ILE A 69 -5.93 -2.75 -1.62
CA ILE A 69 -7.08 -2.75 -2.54
C ILE A 69 -7.12 -4.09 -3.27
N PRO A 70 -8.29 -4.68 -3.54
CA PRO A 70 -8.37 -5.83 -4.44
C PRO A 70 -7.86 -5.49 -5.84
N SER A 71 -7.20 -6.44 -6.49
CA SER A 71 -6.72 -6.33 -7.87
C SER A 71 -7.24 -7.49 -8.70
N HIS A 72 -7.60 -7.21 -9.95
CA HIS A 72 -7.97 -8.23 -10.93
C HIS A 72 -7.64 -7.74 -12.34
N PRO A 73 -7.10 -8.59 -13.26
CA PRO A 73 -6.68 -8.17 -14.60
C PRO A 73 -7.77 -7.53 -15.46
N SER A 74 -9.04 -7.85 -15.18
CA SER A 74 -10.19 -7.30 -15.92
C SER A 74 -10.74 -5.98 -15.37
N LEU A 75 -10.17 -5.45 -14.28
CA LEU A 75 -10.56 -4.12 -13.78
C LEU A 75 -10.00 -3.06 -14.72
N THR A 76 -10.87 -2.14 -15.12
CA THR A 76 -10.47 -1.01 -15.99
C THR A 76 -9.83 0.08 -15.14
N GLU A 77 -10.31 0.23 -13.90
CA GLU A 77 -9.79 1.18 -12.91
C GLU A 77 -9.51 0.49 -11.57
N LYS A 78 -8.39 0.84 -10.93
CA LYS A 78 -7.98 0.21 -9.66
C LYS A 78 -8.92 0.46 -8.48
N TYR A 79 -9.84 1.42 -8.60
CA TYR A 79 -10.83 1.77 -7.57
C TYR A 79 -12.25 1.33 -7.92
N GLU A 80 -12.45 0.64 -9.04
CA GLU A 80 -13.76 0.26 -9.57
C GLU A 80 -14.59 -0.58 -8.58
N LEU A 81 -13.92 -1.37 -7.73
CA LEU A 81 -14.57 -2.20 -6.72
C LEU A 81 -14.98 -1.44 -5.45
N GLY A 82 -14.50 -0.21 -5.22
CA GLY A 82 -14.82 0.59 -4.04
C GLY A 82 -14.33 0.04 -2.68
N LEU A 83 -13.57 -1.07 -2.69
CA LEU A 83 -13.06 -1.72 -1.48
C LEU A 83 -11.64 -1.23 -1.17
N ILE A 84 -11.50 -0.41 -0.12
CA ILE A 84 -10.20 0.15 0.28
C ILE A 84 -9.99 -0.10 1.77
N ARG A 85 -8.84 -0.67 2.14
CA ARG A 85 -8.39 -0.78 3.53
C ARG A 85 -7.17 0.10 3.78
N TRP A 86 -7.25 0.94 4.81
CA TRP A 86 -6.15 1.74 5.35
C TRP A 86 -5.60 1.10 6.63
N ALA A 87 -4.29 1.18 6.82
CA ALA A 87 -3.58 0.76 8.04
C ALA A 87 -2.33 1.62 8.27
#